data_AF-A0A7C7IU46-F1
#
_entry.id   AF-A0A7C7IU46-F1
#
_cell.length_a   1.000
_cell.length_b   1.000
_cell.length_c   1.000
_cell.angle_alpha   90.00
_cell.angle_beta   90.00
_cell.angle_gamma   90.00
#
_symmetry.space_group_name_H-M   'P 1'
#
loop_
_entity.id
_entity.type
_entity.pdbx_description
1 polymer ?
#
loop_
_entity_poly.entity_id
_entity_poly.type
_entity_poly.pdbx_seq_one_letter_code
_entity_poly.pdbx_strand_id
1 'polypeptide(L)'
;MKKLFLLLIVASAFIACEDIEDNSPALQAEIDNVFFKSLGSAAVVNQDKTLTIQASTTDETLTLFLERDREGVFELGGGNINFAAFEDADGNIFSTEPDGTGIVTVSSFNPGRNISGSFEFQAFLPGVDTLTVQKGIFFEVPFPQGIEIPVGPDPMIPDGTFVAEVNGDLYNVDDVEATVNNTVLVIDGIRGNDTIRLVVSLTATAGSYSIPVGGYYANYIVDGVSEAAEAGNFRIFEHDTTNKTMKGTFTFTTANHEITLGQFNVKY
;
A
#
# COMPACT_ATOMS: atom_id res chain seq x y z
N MET A 1 48.41 -3.44 39.68
CA MET A 1 47.91 -2.95 38.37
C MET A 1 47.09 -3.98 37.58
N LYS A 2 47.34 -5.30 37.68
CA LYS A 2 46.51 -6.33 37.01
C LYS A 2 45.03 -6.39 37.46
N LYS A 3 44.73 -6.11 38.74
CA LYS A 3 43.34 -6.09 39.24
C LYS A 3 42.53 -4.89 38.75
N LEU A 4 43.20 -3.78 38.40
CA LEU A 4 42.55 -2.59 37.84
C LEU A 4 42.21 -2.77 36.36
N PHE A 5 43.05 -3.51 35.63
CA PHE A 5 42.80 -3.88 34.23
C PHE A 5 41.59 -4.81 34.09
N LEU A 6 41.41 -5.75 35.03
CA LEU A 6 40.23 -6.62 35.06
C LEU A 6 38.93 -5.83 35.32
N LEU A 7 39.00 -4.78 36.15
CA LEU A 7 37.87 -3.92 36.45
C LEU A 7 37.43 -3.09 35.23
N LEU A 8 38.39 -2.66 34.40
CA LEU A 8 38.13 -1.91 33.17
C LEU A 8 37.41 -2.76 32.11
N ILE A 9 37.77 -4.05 32.00
CA ILE A 9 37.14 -5.01 31.06
C ILE A 9 35.70 -5.34 31.49
N VAL A 10 35.46 -5.48 32.80
CA VAL A 10 34.10 -5.71 33.34
C VAL A 10 33.23 -4.47 33.17
N ALA A 11 33.78 -3.27 33.32
CA ALA A 11 33.04 -2.02 33.11
C ALA A 11 32.61 -1.82 31.64
N SER A 12 33.44 -2.22 30.66
CA SER A 12 33.07 -2.16 29.23
C SER A 12 31.96 -3.14 28.82
N ALA A 13 31.73 -4.21 29.60
CA ALA A 13 30.67 -5.17 29.31
C ALA A 13 29.26 -4.66 29.66
N PHE A 14 29.15 -3.58 30.44
CA PHE A 14 27.86 -2.96 30.80
C PHE A 14 27.41 -1.85 29.84
N ILE A 15 28.18 -1.52 28.80
CA ILE A 15 27.84 -0.47 27.81
C ILE A 15 27.13 -1.08 26.58
N ALA A 16 27.05 -2.41 26.48
CA ALA A 16 26.63 -3.11 25.26
C ALA A 16 25.16 -3.54 25.22
N CYS A 17 24.25 -2.74 25.80
CA CYS A 17 22.81 -2.98 25.63
C CYS A 17 22.09 -1.63 25.66
N GLU A 18 22.19 -0.89 24.55
CA GLU A 18 21.16 0.09 24.25
C GLU A 18 20.07 -0.65 23.48
N ASP A 19 18.87 -0.74 24.06
CA ASP A 19 17.66 -1.06 23.32
C ASP A 19 17.44 0.09 22.34
N ILE A 20 17.95 -0.06 21.11
CA ILE A 20 17.60 0.85 20.03
C ILE A 20 16.16 0.52 19.65
N GLU A 21 15.21 1.22 20.28
CA GLU A 21 13.84 1.29 19.79
C GLU A 21 13.86 2.05 18.46
N ASP A 22 13.78 1.31 17.36
CA ASP A 22 13.58 1.87 16.03
C ASP A 22 12.14 2.39 15.94
N ASN A 23 11.96 3.66 16.31
CA ASN A 23 10.68 4.35 16.29
C ASN A 23 10.32 4.84 14.87
N SER A 24 10.65 4.02 13.85
CA SER A 24 10.35 4.30 12.45
C SER A 24 8.92 3.85 12.10
N PRO A 25 8.26 4.53 11.14
CA PRO A 25 6.99 4.06 10.61
C PRO A 25 7.06 2.60 10.17
N ALA A 26 6.10 1.79 10.60
CA ALA A 26 6.11 0.37 10.32
C ALA A 26 4.70 -0.22 10.34
N LEU A 27 4.47 -1.22 9.48
CA LEU A 27 3.37 -2.16 9.65
C LEU A 27 3.94 -3.57 9.79
N GLN A 28 3.59 -4.25 10.87
CA GLN A 28 4.09 -5.59 11.16
C GLN A 28 3.01 -6.45 11.83
N ALA A 29 3.12 -7.77 11.68
CA ALA A 29 2.20 -8.74 12.28
C ALA A 29 2.86 -10.12 12.39
N GLU A 30 2.16 -11.07 13.01
CA GLU A 30 2.42 -12.49 12.83
C GLU A 30 1.31 -13.08 11.96
N ILE A 31 1.69 -13.64 10.80
CA ILE A 31 0.81 -14.29 9.85
C ILE A 31 1.07 -15.80 9.96
N ASP A 32 0.11 -16.55 10.48
CA ASP A 32 0.25 -17.98 10.84
C ASP A 32 1.55 -18.28 11.61
N ASN A 33 1.86 -17.40 12.57
CA ASN A 33 3.05 -17.43 13.42
C ASN A 33 4.37 -17.12 12.69
N VAL A 34 4.33 -16.72 11.42
CA VAL A 34 5.48 -16.19 10.68
C VAL A 34 5.50 -14.68 10.84
N PHE A 35 6.66 -14.13 11.16
CA PHE A 35 6.80 -12.68 11.34
C PHE A 35 6.75 -11.96 9.99
N PHE A 36 5.78 -11.06 9.85
CA PHE A 36 5.62 -10.15 8.73
C PHE A 36 6.05 -8.75 9.16
N LYS A 37 6.97 -8.14 8.41
CA LYS A 37 7.30 -6.72 8.53
C LYS A 37 7.34 -6.14 7.12
N SER A 38 6.51 -5.13 6.89
CA SER A 38 6.44 -4.47 5.60
C SER A 38 7.74 -3.74 5.25
N LEU A 39 8.12 -3.77 3.98
CA LEU A 39 9.15 -2.87 3.43
C LEU A 39 8.61 -1.44 3.33
N GLY A 40 7.31 -1.30 3.08
CA GLY A 40 6.64 -0.01 2.97
C GLY A 40 5.19 -0.07 3.43
N SER A 41 4.66 1.08 3.85
CA SER A 41 3.25 1.20 4.26
C SER A 41 2.72 2.60 3.99
N ALA A 42 1.44 2.69 3.68
CA ALA A 42 0.77 3.95 3.39
C ALA A 42 -0.72 3.89 3.76
N ALA A 43 -1.27 5.03 4.16
CA ALA A 43 -2.69 5.20 4.42
C ALA A 43 -3.32 6.24 3.49
N VAL A 44 -4.58 6.04 3.12
CA VAL A 44 -5.35 6.95 2.25
C VAL A 44 -6.73 7.17 2.85
N VAL A 45 -7.13 8.44 2.93
CA VAL A 45 -8.51 8.83 3.18
C VAL A 45 -9.19 9.03 1.83
N ASN A 46 -10.20 8.21 1.54
CA ASN A 46 -11.00 8.30 0.32
C ASN A 46 -11.98 9.49 0.37
N GLN A 47 -12.50 9.89 -0.79
CA GLN A 47 -13.44 11.03 -0.89
C GLN A 47 -14.73 10.81 -0.07
N ASP A 48 -15.14 9.56 0.08
CA ASP A 48 -16.31 9.14 0.88
C ASP A 48 -16.02 9.00 2.37
N LYS A 49 -14.82 9.40 2.83
CA LYS A 49 -14.34 9.29 4.22
C LYS A 49 -14.05 7.88 4.70
N THR A 50 -13.99 6.90 3.79
CA THR A 50 -13.40 5.60 4.10
C THR A 50 -11.88 5.70 4.16
N LEU A 51 -11.25 4.77 4.87
CA LEU A 51 -9.82 4.75 5.13
C LEU A 51 -9.24 3.42 4.65
N THR A 52 -8.16 3.49 3.87
CA THR A 52 -7.41 2.32 3.42
C THR A 52 -6.00 2.42 3.96
N ILE A 53 -5.51 1.35 4.61
CA ILE A 53 -4.13 1.22 5.07
C ILE A 53 -3.55 0.02 4.33
N GLN A 54 -2.44 0.22 3.64
CA GLN A 54 -1.78 -0.84 2.91
C GLN A 54 -0.33 -0.94 3.34
N ALA A 55 0.19 -2.16 3.33
CA ALA A 55 1.59 -2.44 3.55
C ALA A 55 2.02 -3.63 2.71
N SER A 56 3.27 -3.63 2.28
CA SER A 56 3.78 -4.61 1.33
C SER A 56 5.21 -5.03 1.65
N THR A 57 5.53 -6.28 1.33
CA THR A 57 6.90 -6.77 1.14
C THR A 57 7.21 -6.76 -0.37
N THR A 58 8.25 -7.48 -0.81
CA THR A 58 8.56 -7.63 -2.24
C THR A 58 7.47 -8.41 -2.98
N ASP A 59 6.79 -9.34 -2.31
CA ASP A 59 5.88 -10.31 -2.92
C ASP A 59 4.54 -10.46 -2.18
N GLU A 60 4.36 -9.85 -1.00
CA GLU A 60 3.14 -9.96 -0.20
C GLU A 60 2.51 -8.57 0.03
N THR A 61 1.18 -8.51 0.16
CA THR A 61 0.46 -7.26 0.43
C THR A 61 -0.62 -7.46 1.49
N LEU A 62 -0.60 -6.63 2.53
CA LEU A 62 -1.62 -6.54 3.57
C LEU A 62 -2.43 -5.25 3.38
N THR A 63 -3.75 -5.39 3.33
CA THR A 63 -4.69 -4.27 3.20
C THR A 63 -5.71 -4.28 4.34
N LEU A 64 -5.92 -3.12 4.96
CA LEU A 64 -7.00 -2.86 5.90
C LEU A 64 -7.90 -1.78 5.31
N PHE A 65 -9.20 -2.04 5.24
CA PHE A 65 -10.21 -1.10 4.78
C PHE A 65 -11.20 -0.82 5.90
N LEU A 66 -11.40 0.47 6.21
CA LEU A 66 -12.25 0.95 7.30
C LEU A 66 -13.28 1.94 6.77
N GLU A 67 -14.52 1.83 7.25
CA GLU A 67 -15.66 2.63 6.82
C GLU A 67 -15.54 4.13 7.16
N ARG A 68 -14.63 4.50 8.07
CA ARG A 68 -14.47 5.87 8.58
C ARG A 68 -13.02 6.21 8.89
N ASP A 69 -12.64 7.45 8.61
CA ASP A 69 -11.33 8.07 8.82
C ASP A 69 -11.20 8.68 10.24
N ARG A 70 -11.26 7.85 11.28
CA ARG A 70 -11.17 8.32 12.68
C ARG A 70 -10.60 7.28 13.63
N GLU A 71 -10.18 7.75 14.80
CA GLU A 71 -9.87 6.88 15.94
C GLU A 71 -11.09 6.05 16.35
N GLY A 72 -10.85 4.79 16.73
CA GLY A 72 -11.91 3.87 17.13
C GLY A 72 -11.57 2.41 16.88
N VAL A 73 -12.56 1.56 17.16
CA VAL A 73 -12.51 0.11 16.94
C VAL A 73 -13.45 -0.23 15.78
N PHE A 74 -12.95 -1.03 14.84
CA PHE A 74 -13.63 -1.43 13.62
C PHE A 74 -13.66 -2.96 13.55
N GLU A 75 -14.84 -3.55 13.59
CA GLU A 75 -15.03 -4.99 13.39
C GLU A 75 -14.93 -5.32 11.91
N LEU A 76 -14.18 -6.37 11.59
CA LEU A 76 -13.93 -6.86 10.23
C LEU A 76 -14.79 -8.08 9.92
N GLY A 77 -15.24 -8.20 8.67
CA GLY A 77 -15.98 -9.36 8.16
C GLY A 77 -17.40 -9.47 8.73
N GLY A 78 -18.05 -10.63 8.56
CA GLY A 78 -19.41 -10.85 9.06
C GLY A 78 -20.48 -9.94 8.41
N GLY A 79 -20.25 -9.49 7.18
CA GLY A 79 -21.11 -8.54 6.46
C GLY A 79 -20.90 -7.07 6.82
N ASN A 80 -19.90 -6.74 7.64
CA ASN A 80 -19.46 -5.35 7.84
C ASN A 80 -18.77 -4.82 6.57
N ILE A 81 -18.82 -3.50 6.39
CA ILE A 81 -18.11 -2.79 5.32
C ILE A 81 -16.59 -2.82 5.52
N ASN A 82 -16.13 -2.96 6.77
CA ASN A 82 -14.70 -3.06 7.06
C ASN A 82 -14.19 -4.46 6.70
N PHE A 83 -13.03 -4.52 6.05
CA PHE A 83 -12.38 -5.79 5.75
C PHE A 83 -10.86 -5.68 5.83
N ALA A 84 -10.23 -6.84 5.99
CA ALA A 84 -8.81 -7.03 5.76
C ALA A 84 -8.59 -8.02 4.63
N ALA A 85 -7.48 -7.85 3.92
CA ALA A 85 -7.01 -8.78 2.91
C ALA A 85 -5.49 -8.97 3.00
N PHE A 86 -5.03 -10.17 2.71
CA PHE A 86 -3.63 -10.53 2.58
C PHE A 86 -3.44 -11.27 1.26
N GLU A 87 -2.56 -10.74 0.40
CA GLU A 87 -2.08 -11.41 -0.81
C GLU A 87 -0.71 -12.00 -0.50
N ASP A 88 -0.56 -13.32 -0.66
CA ASP A 88 0.72 -14.02 -0.46
C ASP A 88 1.62 -13.98 -1.72
N ALA A 89 2.84 -14.49 -1.59
CA ALA A 89 3.83 -14.52 -2.67
C ALA A 89 3.41 -15.34 -3.91
N ASP A 90 2.45 -16.25 -3.76
CA ASP A 90 1.89 -17.05 -4.85
C ASP A 90 0.68 -16.34 -5.51
N GLY A 91 0.30 -15.16 -5.01
CA GLY A 91 -0.84 -14.36 -5.47
C GLY A 91 -2.20 -14.84 -4.93
N ASN A 92 -2.22 -15.69 -3.91
CA ASN A 92 -3.47 -16.09 -3.27
C ASN A 92 -3.97 -14.97 -2.36
N ILE A 93 -5.27 -14.69 -2.43
CA ILE A 93 -5.88 -13.60 -1.67
C ILE A 93 -6.77 -14.18 -0.57
N PHE A 94 -6.31 -14.00 0.66
CA PHE A 94 -7.07 -14.25 1.87
C PHE A 94 -7.84 -12.99 2.22
N SER A 95 -9.16 -13.09 2.44
CA SER A 95 -9.98 -11.94 2.83
C SER A 95 -10.85 -12.24 4.03
N THR A 96 -11.14 -11.21 4.82
CA THR A 96 -12.18 -11.31 5.85
C THR A 96 -13.60 -11.25 5.26
N GLU A 97 -13.76 -10.97 3.97
CA GLU A 97 -15.06 -11.04 3.29
C GLU A 97 -15.29 -12.43 2.66
N PRO A 98 -16.51 -13.00 2.75
CA PRO A 98 -17.63 -12.59 3.61
C PRO A 98 -17.54 -13.19 5.03
N ASP A 99 -16.79 -14.28 5.19
CA ASP A 99 -16.88 -15.20 6.35
C ASP A 99 -15.81 -14.95 7.42
N GLY A 100 -14.89 -14.02 7.18
CA GLY A 100 -13.83 -13.65 8.11
C GLY A 100 -14.31 -12.92 9.35
N THR A 101 -13.38 -12.77 10.27
CA THR A 101 -13.58 -12.01 11.51
C THR A 101 -12.31 -11.26 11.86
N GLY A 102 -12.43 -10.18 12.62
CA GLY A 102 -11.26 -9.48 13.14
C GLY A 102 -11.62 -8.13 13.70
N ILE A 103 -10.60 -7.44 14.19
CA ILE A 103 -10.71 -6.08 14.70
C ILE A 103 -9.51 -5.26 14.22
N VAL A 104 -9.79 -4.01 13.86
CA VAL A 104 -8.78 -2.96 13.72
C VAL A 104 -9.07 -1.90 14.77
N THR A 105 -8.06 -1.51 15.53
CA THR A 105 -8.13 -0.39 16.47
C THR A 105 -7.23 0.73 15.97
N VAL A 106 -7.82 1.86 15.59
CA VAL A 106 -7.08 3.09 15.27
C VAL A 106 -6.90 3.88 16.57
N SER A 107 -5.66 3.94 17.06
CA SER A 107 -5.30 4.61 18.32
C SER A 107 -4.85 6.05 18.14
N SER A 108 -4.42 6.43 16.94
CA SER A 108 -4.02 7.79 16.59
C SER A 108 -4.34 8.04 15.13
N PHE A 109 -5.05 9.12 14.84
CA PHE A 109 -5.37 9.52 13.48
C PHE A 109 -5.03 11.00 13.26
N ASN A 110 -3.92 11.24 12.55
CA ASN A 110 -3.49 12.57 12.14
C ASN A 110 -3.62 12.67 10.61
N PRO A 111 -4.80 13.04 10.08
CA PRO A 111 -5.03 13.08 8.63
C PRO A 111 -4.00 13.99 7.96
N GLY A 112 -3.47 13.53 6.83
CA GLY A 112 -2.39 14.23 6.13
C GLY A 112 -1.07 14.23 6.91
N ARG A 113 -0.87 13.35 7.89
CA ARG A 113 0.45 13.14 8.50
C ARG A 113 0.72 11.66 8.68
N ASN A 114 0.05 11.03 9.62
CA ASN A 114 0.23 9.62 9.92
C ASN A 114 -0.97 9.02 10.66
N ILE A 115 -1.02 7.69 10.68
CA ILE A 115 -2.01 6.90 11.43
C ILE A 115 -1.32 5.80 12.23
N SER A 116 -1.87 5.45 13.40
CA SER A 116 -1.36 4.36 14.22
C SER A 116 -2.46 3.55 14.89
N GLY A 117 -2.16 2.30 15.20
CA GLY A 117 -3.10 1.37 15.77
C GLY A 117 -2.65 -0.09 15.72
N SER A 118 -3.60 -0.98 15.98
CA SER A 118 -3.40 -2.42 16.00
C SER A 118 -4.47 -3.16 15.23
N PHE A 119 -4.18 -4.40 14.85
CA PHE A 119 -5.15 -5.26 14.16
C PHE A 119 -4.90 -6.73 14.44
N GLU A 120 -5.97 -7.51 14.34
CA GLU A 120 -5.94 -8.97 14.31
C GLU A 120 -7.14 -9.44 13.51
N PHE A 121 -6.96 -10.49 12.71
CA PHE A 121 -8.05 -11.04 11.90
C PHE A 121 -7.80 -12.49 11.50
N GLN A 122 -8.88 -13.17 11.18
CA GLN A 122 -8.89 -14.43 10.47
C GLN A 122 -9.51 -14.21 9.09
N ALA A 123 -8.74 -14.54 8.05
CA ALA A 123 -9.11 -14.37 6.66
C ALA A 123 -9.17 -15.72 5.95
N PHE A 124 -10.00 -15.81 4.92
CA PHE A 124 -10.28 -17.04 4.19
C PHE A 124 -9.87 -16.90 2.73
N LEU A 125 -9.26 -17.95 2.21
CA LEU A 125 -9.17 -18.21 0.77
C LEU A 125 -10.35 -19.14 0.42
N PRO A 126 -11.38 -18.66 -0.31
CA PRO A 126 -12.65 -19.38 -0.46
C PRO A 126 -12.49 -20.84 -0.91
N GLY A 127 -12.89 -21.77 -0.04
CA GLY A 127 -12.88 -23.21 -0.32
C GLY A 127 -11.51 -23.88 -0.31
N VAL A 128 -10.46 -23.16 0.11
CA VAL A 128 -9.08 -23.67 0.10
C VAL A 128 -8.49 -23.66 1.50
N ASP A 129 -8.38 -22.48 2.12
CA ASP A 129 -7.57 -22.34 3.34
C ASP A 129 -8.00 -21.15 4.20
N THR A 130 -7.46 -21.10 5.42
CA THR A 130 -7.69 -20.05 6.41
C THR A 130 -6.35 -19.56 6.96
N LEU A 131 -6.23 -18.25 7.11
CA LEU A 131 -5.03 -17.59 7.59
C LEU A 131 -5.36 -16.73 8.80
N THR A 132 -4.49 -16.78 9.81
CA THR A 132 -4.63 -16.00 11.04
C THR A 132 -3.54 -14.94 11.11
N VAL A 133 -3.96 -13.69 11.26
CA VAL A 133 -3.08 -12.54 11.49
C VAL A 133 -3.28 -12.03 12.90
N GLN A 134 -2.21 -12.02 13.68
CA GLN A 134 -2.23 -11.64 15.08
C GLN A 134 -1.08 -10.68 15.41
N LYS A 135 -1.20 -9.98 16.55
CA LYS A 135 -0.21 -8.99 17.01
C LYS A 135 0.11 -7.92 15.94
N GLY A 136 -0.86 -7.60 15.11
CA GLY A 136 -0.72 -6.59 14.06
C GLY A 136 -0.60 -5.21 14.67
N ILE A 137 0.38 -4.43 14.21
CA ILE A 137 0.62 -3.04 14.56
C ILE A 137 0.86 -2.26 13.27
N PHE A 138 0.20 -1.12 13.12
CA PHE A 138 0.60 -0.06 12.20
C PHE A 138 1.01 1.14 13.05
N PHE A 139 2.26 1.56 12.94
CA PHE A 139 2.83 2.66 13.72
C PHE A 139 3.31 3.75 12.78
N GLU A 140 2.85 4.97 13.03
CA GLU A 140 3.10 6.18 12.24
C GLU A 140 3.03 5.98 10.71
N VAL A 141 2.15 5.10 10.23
CA VAL A 141 1.97 4.85 8.79
C VAL A 141 1.61 6.16 8.12
N PRO A 142 2.41 6.63 7.15
CA PRO A 142 2.24 7.95 6.58
C PRO A 142 0.97 8.00 5.74
N PHE A 143 0.34 9.18 5.70
CA PHE A 143 -0.49 9.54 4.56
C PHE A 143 0.48 10.10 3.52
N PRO A 144 0.65 9.44 2.36
CA PRO A 144 1.40 10.03 1.26
C PRO A 144 0.83 11.42 1.02
N GLN A 145 1.65 12.45 1.23
CA GLN A 145 1.21 13.81 0.99
C GLN A 145 1.02 13.93 -0.52
N GLY A 146 -0.23 13.91 -0.99
CA GLY A 146 -0.55 14.65 -2.19
C GLY A 146 -0.14 16.09 -1.90
N ILE A 147 0.78 16.64 -2.68
CA ILE A 147 1.07 18.07 -2.62
C ILE A 147 -0.28 18.80 -2.72
N GLU A 148 -0.59 19.66 -1.75
CA GLU A 148 -1.67 20.62 -1.89
C GLU A 148 -1.32 21.49 -3.11
N ILE A 149 -2.01 21.25 -4.23
CA ILE A 149 -1.96 22.18 -5.36
C ILE A 149 -2.53 23.49 -4.85
N PRO A 150 -1.78 24.62 -4.91
CA PRO A 150 -2.34 25.92 -4.65
C PRO A 150 -3.53 26.10 -5.59
N VAL A 151 -4.73 26.31 -5.03
CA VAL A 151 -5.90 26.69 -5.83
C VAL A 151 -5.66 28.12 -6.35
N GLY A 152 -4.90 28.21 -7.44
CA GLY A 152 -4.81 29.36 -8.31
C GLY A 152 -5.76 29.18 -9.49
N PRO A 153 -6.26 30.27 -10.10
CA PRO A 153 -7.13 30.16 -11.26
C PRO A 153 -6.26 29.90 -12.51
N ASP A 154 -5.94 28.63 -12.80
CA ASP A 154 -5.39 28.21 -14.11
C ASP A 154 -5.79 26.73 -14.39
N PRO A 155 -6.02 26.31 -15.65
CA PRO A 155 -6.90 25.21 -16.04
C PRO A 155 -6.23 23.82 -16.15
N MET A 156 -5.14 23.57 -15.44
CA MET A 156 -4.49 22.25 -15.43
C MET A 156 -4.93 21.50 -14.18
N ILE A 157 -6.07 20.81 -14.28
CA ILE A 157 -6.57 19.95 -13.22
C ILE A 157 -5.93 18.58 -13.46
N PRO A 158 -5.07 18.06 -12.56
CA PRO A 158 -4.61 16.68 -12.66
C PRO A 158 -5.81 15.73 -12.62
N ASP A 159 -5.76 14.68 -13.43
CA ASP A 159 -6.86 13.71 -13.56
C ASP A 159 -7.02 12.83 -12.32
N GLY A 160 -6.21 13.03 -11.28
CA GLY A 160 -6.36 12.32 -10.01
C GLY A 160 -5.15 12.42 -9.09
N THR A 161 -5.04 11.42 -8.22
CA THR A 161 -3.89 11.22 -7.33
C THR A 161 -3.14 9.95 -7.73
N PHE A 162 -1.81 9.99 -7.64
CA PHE A 162 -0.92 8.88 -7.96
C PHE A 162 0.26 8.89 -6.99
N VAL A 163 0.55 7.75 -6.38
CA VAL A 163 1.70 7.57 -5.47
C VAL A 163 2.35 6.23 -5.72
N ALA A 164 3.66 6.15 -5.56
CA ALA A 164 4.44 4.93 -5.65
C ALA A 164 5.85 5.14 -5.06
N GLU A 165 6.59 4.05 -4.93
CA GLU A 165 8.04 4.05 -4.74
C GLU A 165 8.71 3.39 -5.97
N VAL A 166 9.93 3.82 -6.27
CA VAL A 166 10.81 3.18 -7.26
C VAL A 166 12.10 2.80 -6.54
N ASN A 167 12.40 1.50 -6.47
CA ASN A 167 13.52 0.94 -5.71
C ASN A 167 13.56 1.41 -4.24
N GLY A 168 12.39 1.55 -3.62
CA GLY A 168 12.22 2.03 -2.24
C GLY A 168 12.32 3.55 -2.06
N ASP A 169 12.59 4.32 -3.11
CA ASP A 169 12.57 5.78 -3.06
C ASP A 169 11.20 6.33 -3.50
N LEU A 170 10.65 7.29 -2.76
CA LEU A 170 9.35 7.89 -3.06
C LEU A 170 9.31 8.53 -4.45
N TYR A 171 8.34 8.12 -5.26
CA TYR A 171 8.07 8.67 -6.58
C TYR A 171 7.09 9.85 -6.48
N ASN A 172 7.62 11.03 -6.19
CA ASN A 172 6.84 12.27 -6.14
C ASN A 172 6.43 12.71 -7.54
N VAL A 173 5.15 12.53 -7.89
CA VAL A 173 4.62 12.95 -9.19
C VAL A 173 4.48 14.48 -9.27
N ASP A 174 4.80 15.03 -10.44
CA ASP A 174 4.50 16.41 -10.84
C ASP A 174 3.08 16.51 -11.42
N ASP A 175 2.61 15.46 -12.10
CA ASP A 175 1.30 15.42 -12.74
C ASP A 175 0.72 14.00 -12.83
N VAL A 176 -0.60 13.92 -12.99
CA VAL A 176 -1.35 12.68 -13.19
C VAL A 176 -2.30 12.85 -14.36
N GLU A 177 -2.13 12.01 -15.37
CA GLU A 177 -3.00 11.98 -16.56
C GLU A 177 -3.76 10.64 -16.63
N ALA A 178 -5.05 10.68 -16.97
CA ALA A 178 -5.87 9.49 -17.15
C ALA A 178 -6.64 9.54 -18.47
N THR A 179 -6.17 8.78 -19.47
CA THR A 179 -6.72 8.82 -20.83
C THR A 179 -7.35 7.49 -21.23
N VAL A 180 -8.58 7.56 -21.76
CA VAL A 180 -9.23 6.41 -22.38
C VAL A 180 -8.68 6.16 -23.78
N ASN A 181 -8.19 4.95 -24.03
CA ASN A 181 -7.81 4.48 -25.36
C ASN A 181 -8.56 3.18 -25.69
N ASN A 182 -9.59 3.29 -26.52
CA ASN A 182 -10.47 2.19 -26.93
C ASN A 182 -11.10 1.45 -25.73
N THR A 183 -10.48 0.34 -25.29
CA THR A 183 -10.98 -0.57 -24.26
C THR A 183 -10.14 -0.54 -22.99
N VAL A 184 -9.13 0.33 -22.94
CA VAL A 184 -8.25 0.49 -21.78
C VAL A 184 -8.23 1.93 -21.30
N LEU A 185 -8.03 2.09 -19.99
CA LEU A 185 -7.65 3.33 -19.34
C LEU A 185 -6.13 3.33 -19.20
N VAL A 186 -5.50 4.40 -19.66
CA VAL A 186 -4.07 4.65 -19.47
C VAL A 186 -3.93 5.69 -18.37
N ILE A 187 -3.17 5.37 -17.33
CA ILE A 187 -2.92 6.24 -16.19
C ILE A 187 -1.42 6.50 -16.11
N ASP A 188 -1.02 7.76 -16.19
CA ASP A 188 0.37 8.17 -16.13
C ASP A 188 0.62 8.97 -14.86
N GLY A 189 1.49 8.45 -13.99
CA GLY A 189 2.13 9.23 -12.93
C GLY A 189 3.44 9.79 -13.46
N ILE A 190 3.53 11.11 -13.64
CA ILE A 190 4.63 11.79 -14.33
C ILE A 190 5.52 12.48 -13.31
N ARG A 191 6.84 12.30 -13.41
CA ARG A 191 7.85 13.04 -12.62
C ARG A 191 8.98 13.50 -13.53
N GLY A 192 9.02 14.79 -13.85
CA GLY A 192 9.97 15.38 -14.78
C GLY A 192 9.87 14.72 -16.15
N ASN A 193 10.88 13.92 -16.50
CA ASN A 193 10.90 13.14 -17.74
C ASN A 193 10.59 11.65 -17.52
N ASP A 194 10.44 11.23 -16.26
CA ASP A 194 10.10 9.86 -15.91
C ASP A 194 8.58 9.70 -15.91
N THR A 195 8.11 8.49 -16.17
CA THR A 195 6.67 8.18 -16.10
C THR A 195 6.47 6.75 -15.63
N ILE A 196 5.65 6.56 -14.60
CA ILE A 196 5.04 5.26 -14.31
C ILE A 196 3.71 5.24 -15.07
N ARG A 197 3.62 4.36 -16.07
CA ARG A 197 2.43 4.19 -16.90
C ARG A 197 1.72 2.91 -16.52
N LEU A 198 0.44 3.01 -16.21
CA LEU A 198 -0.47 1.90 -15.96
C LEU A 198 -1.46 1.80 -17.11
N VAL A 199 -1.73 0.60 -17.57
CA VAL A 199 -2.78 0.29 -18.55
C VAL A 199 -3.72 -0.71 -17.91
N VAL A 200 -4.98 -0.29 -17.74
CA VAL A 200 -6.01 -1.05 -17.04
C VAL A 200 -7.21 -1.22 -17.95
N SER A 201 -7.82 -2.42 -18.00
CA SER A 201 -9.04 -2.65 -18.76
C SER A 201 -10.20 -1.75 -18.30
N LEU A 202 -10.91 -1.11 -19.24
CA LEU A 202 -12.17 -0.38 -18.95
C LEU A 202 -13.35 -1.29 -18.64
N THR A 203 -13.15 -2.60 -18.67
CA THR A 203 -14.13 -3.57 -18.18
C THR A 203 -13.71 -4.18 -16.84
N ALA A 204 -12.61 -3.68 -16.25
CA ALA A 204 -12.16 -4.12 -14.94
C ALA A 204 -13.28 -3.92 -13.92
N THR A 205 -13.66 -5.00 -13.24
CA THR A 205 -14.45 -4.96 -12.03
C THR A 205 -13.52 -4.88 -10.82
N ALA A 206 -14.07 -4.66 -9.63
CA ALA A 206 -13.29 -4.81 -8.42
C ALA A 206 -12.67 -6.22 -8.35
N GLY A 207 -11.37 -6.30 -8.08
CA GLY A 207 -10.60 -7.55 -8.07
C GLY A 207 -9.10 -7.33 -8.21
N SER A 208 -8.34 -8.43 -8.24
CA SER A 208 -6.90 -8.43 -8.52
C SER A 208 -6.60 -8.97 -9.92
N TYR A 209 -5.58 -8.42 -10.56
CA TYR A 209 -5.19 -8.73 -11.93
C TYR A 209 -3.67 -8.77 -12.03
N SER A 210 -3.12 -9.94 -12.37
CA SER A 210 -1.69 -10.08 -12.61
C SER A 210 -1.23 -9.30 -13.85
N ILE A 211 0.00 -8.81 -13.80
CA ILE A 211 0.66 -8.07 -14.87
C ILE A 211 1.86 -8.89 -15.35
N PRO A 212 2.11 -9.04 -16.67
CA PRO A 212 1.31 -8.54 -17.80
C PRO A 212 0.29 -9.56 -18.32
N VAL A 213 -1.01 -9.23 -18.31
CA VAL A 213 -2.07 -10.09 -18.90
C VAL A 213 -3.21 -9.26 -19.48
N GLY A 214 -3.64 -9.56 -20.71
CA GLY A 214 -5.04 -9.35 -21.15
C GLY A 214 -5.66 -7.96 -20.95
N GLY A 215 -4.90 -6.87 -21.08
CA GLY A 215 -5.38 -5.49 -20.86
C GLY A 215 -4.87 -4.84 -19.57
N TYR A 216 -4.02 -5.55 -18.83
CA TYR A 216 -3.34 -5.10 -17.63
C TYR A 216 -1.83 -5.11 -17.87
N TYR A 217 -1.24 -3.92 -17.99
CA TYR A 217 0.20 -3.72 -18.25
C TYR A 217 0.71 -2.53 -17.45
N ALA A 218 2.00 -2.53 -17.13
CA ALA A 218 2.66 -1.38 -16.56
C ALA A 218 4.05 -1.20 -17.17
N ASN A 219 4.47 0.06 -17.28
CA ASN A 219 5.79 0.43 -17.75
C ASN A 219 6.38 1.49 -16.82
N TYR A 220 7.68 1.40 -16.56
CA TYR A 220 8.45 2.52 -16.05
C TYR A 220 9.27 3.11 -17.20
N ILE A 221 9.04 4.38 -17.50
CA ILE A 221 9.76 5.12 -18.53
C ILE A 221 10.73 6.04 -17.79
N VAL A 222 12.03 5.80 -17.94
CA VAL A 222 13.08 6.56 -17.26
C VAL A 222 14.18 6.88 -18.25
N ASP A 223 14.64 8.14 -18.26
CA ASP A 223 15.66 8.63 -19.20
C ASP A 223 15.33 8.31 -20.68
N GLY A 224 14.04 8.29 -21.04
CA GLY A 224 13.55 7.97 -22.38
C GLY A 224 13.58 6.49 -22.76
N VAL A 225 13.95 5.60 -21.84
CA VAL A 225 13.89 4.15 -22.00
C VAL A 225 12.63 3.62 -21.34
N SER A 226 11.83 2.86 -22.09
CA SER A 226 10.64 2.19 -21.53
C SER A 226 11.00 0.78 -21.08
N GLU A 227 10.81 0.52 -19.80
CA GLU A 227 10.95 -0.77 -19.16
C GLU A 227 9.56 -1.35 -18.91
N ALA A 228 9.25 -2.50 -19.52
CA ALA A 228 7.97 -3.18 -19.29
C ALA A 228 8.01 -3.97 -17.98
N ALA A 229 6.86 -4.07 -17.31
CA ALA A 229 6.68 -4.96 -16.17
C ALA A 229 6.87 -6.43 -16.60
N GLU A 230 7.71 -7.16 -15.87
CA GLU A 230 7.92 -8.60 -16.02
C GLU A 230 6.96 -9.39 -15.13
N ALA A 231 6.62 -8.85 -13.96
CA ALA A 231 5.66 -9.39 -13.01
C ALA A 231 5.02 -8.24 -12.21
N GLY A 232 3.85 -8.47 -11.64
CA GLY A 232 3.17 -7.50 -10.79
C GLY A 232 1.68 -7.77 -10.65
N ASN A 233 1.00 -6.87 -9.95
CA ASN A 233 -0.42 -6.96 -9.65
C ASN A 233 -1.08 -5.57 -9.72
N PHE A 234 -2.29 -5.52 -10.27
CA PHE A 234 -3.25 -4.45 -10.01
C PHE A 234 -4.35 -4.96 -9.07
N ARG A 235 -4.67 -4.19 -8.03
CA ARG A 235 -5.91 -4.36 -7.25
C ARG A 235 -6.85 -3.20 -7.55
N ILE A 236 -7.95 -3.47 -8.24
CA ILE A 236 -8.99 -2.47 -8.49
C ILE A 236 -10.01 -2.51 -7.35
N PHE A 237 -10.11 -1.45 -6.55
CA PHE A 237 -11.11 -1.38 -5.48
C PHE A 237 -12.48 -0.99 -6.00
N GLU A 238 -12.52 0.01 -6.88
CA GLU A 238 -13.75 0.53 -7.45
C GLU A 238 -13.51 1.05 -8.86
N HIS A 239 -14.49 0.81 -9.70
CA HIS A 239 -14.56 1.35 -11.05
C HIS A 239 -15.99 1.79 -11.33
N ASP A 240 -16.24 3.09 -11.26
CA ASP A 240 -17.54 3.67 -11.59
C ASP A 240 -17.53 4.16 -13.04
N THR A 241 -18.09 3.36 -13.93
CA THR A 241 -18.18 3.69 -15.36
C THR A 241 -19.16 4.83 -15.66
N THR A 242 -20.02 5.19 -14.71
CA THR A 242 -20.97 6.31 -14.87
C THR A 242 -20.30 7.63 -14.56
N ASN A 243 -19.62 7.70 -13.41
CA ASN A 243 -18.87 8.89 -12.98
C ASN A 243 -17.45 8.96 -13.57
N LYS A 244 -17.04 7.91 -14.27
CA LYS A 244 -15.74 7.72 -14.90
C LYS A 244 -14.59 7.89 -13.91
N THR A 245 -14.64 7.13 -12.83
CA THR A 245 -13.60 7.10 -11.81
C THR A 245 -13.10 5.68 -11.61
N MET A 246 -11.81 5.55 -11.30
CA MET A 246 -11.19 4.27 -10.96
C MET A 246 -10.16 4.47 -9.85
N LYS A 247 -10.22 3.62 -8.82
CA LYS A 247 -9.23 3.60 -7.74
C LYS A 247 -8.72 2.20 -7.48
N GLY A 248 -7.45 2.11 -7.15
CA GLY A 248 -6.77 0.84 -6.94
C GLY A 248 -5.34 1.00 -6.49
N THR A 249 -4.68 -0.14 -6.31
CA THR A 249 -3.25 -0.22 -6.03
C THR A 249 -2.54 -1.02 -7.11
N PHE A 250 -1.24 -0.85 -7.17
CA PHE A 250 -0.38 -1.56 -8.09
C PHE A 250 0.99 -1.82 -7.48
N THR A 251 1.58 -2.94 -7.86
CA THR A 251 2.99 -3.25 -7.64
C THR A 251 3.50 -3.93 -8.91
N PHE A 252 4.74 -3.68 -9.30
CA PHE A 252 5.35 -4.41 -10.39
C PHE A 252 6.87 -4.32 -10.37
N THR A 253 7.52 -5.31 -10.97
CA THR A 253 8.96 -5.31 -11.23
C THR A 253 9.22 -5.21 -12.72
N THR A 254 10.20 -4.40 -13.11
CA THR A 254 10.82 -4.43 -14.44
C THR A 254 12.14 -5.20 -14.37
N ALA A 255 12.84 -5.28 -15.49
CA ALA A 255 14.19 -5.85 -15.53
C ALA A 255 15.21 -5.12 -14.62
N ASN A 256 14.99 -3.84 -14.32
CA ASN A 256 15.96 -2.99 -13.60
C ASN A 256 15.39 -2.28 -12.36
N HIS A 257 14.06 -2.24 -12.20
CA HIS A 257 13.40 -1.46 -11.15
C HIS A 257 12.28 -2.24 -10.47
N GLU A 258 12.09 -1.98 -9.19
CA GLU A 258 10.96 -2.43 -8.39
C GLU A 258 10.05 -1.24 -8.10
N ILE A 259 8.75 -1.38 -8.40
CA ILE A 259 7.74 -0.37 -8.16
C ILE A 259 6.79 -0.90 -7.09
N THR A 260 6.81 -0.26 -5.92
CA THR A 260 6.08 -0.66 -4.71
C THR A 260 5.16 0.45 -4.22
N LEU A 261 4.26 0.10 -3.31
CA LEU A 261 3.30 1.02 -2.67
C LEU A 261 2.49 1.86 -3.66
N GLY A 262 2.28 1.33 -4.88
CA GLY A 262 1.60 2.03 -5.95
C GLY A 262 0.13 2.19 -5.62
N GLN A 263 -0.40 3.41 -5.65
CA GLN A 263 -1.82 3.68 -5.51
C GLN A 263 -2.26 4.75 -6.49
N PHE A 264 -3.47 4.61 -7.02
CA PHE A 264 -4.08 5.60 -7.89
C PHE A 264 -5.56 5.79 -7.55
N ASN A 265 -6.03 7.02 -7.75
CA ASN A 265 -7.45 7.37 -7.75
C ASN A 265 -7.64 8.45 -8.80
N VAL A 266 -8.26 8.08 -9.92
CA VAL A 266 -8.32 8.90 -11.12
C VAL A 266 -9.74 9.07 -11.64
N LYS A 267 -9.92 10.14 -12.41
CA LYS A 267 -11.11 10.48 -13.15
C LYS A 267 -10.75 10.66 -14.63
N TYR A 268 -11.59 10.17 -15.54
CA TYR A 268 -11.33 10.13 -16.99
C TYR A 268 -12.59 10.41 -17.84
#